data_AF-R6HSQ9-F1
#
_entry.id   AF-R6HSQ9-F1
#
_cell.length_a   1.000
_cell.length_b   1.000
_cell.length_c   1.000
_cell.angle_alpha   90.00
_cell.angle_beta   90.00
_cell.angle_gamma   90.00
#
_symmetry.space_group_name_H-M   'P 1'
#
loop_
_entity.id
_entity.type
_entity.pdbx_description
1 polymer ?
#
loop_
_entity_poly.entity_id
_entity_poly.type
_entity_poly.pdbx_seq_one_letter_code
_entity_poly.pdbx_strand_id
1 'polypeptide(L)'
;MKKIDDYSYEELLKQKRIGRFELGALCVATSVLTTILRNPAPFIPFLGISYKLANKEAEIEIIMAENDEDIKAIKIIYDEILENTIKEFKKFELNNPIETYQFFDYIFRHGYFSYDMIRYGSFSYDLNCSHPLKMSFIKSVAMEKILFLNGHGVCRHLAVFLNKIYESLGYESDIISGHLNTTNQKCFDAFFNECSKTTLTSEEMNKKLITKYLRPGIFSKLNYEKNKGYSNHALPRVNFESMTILTDPSTENIFGSILGDICLTISPPSNSVFVINRSTTKNFNDYYEIEPIREYTEYQLDVINSAIIEGLNKAKEAKSTFDTFHKDNLPALEEAENLTKKILKKKY
;
A
#
# COMPACT_ATOMS: atom_id res chain seq x y z
N MET A 1 14.93 -33.25 8.80
CA MET A 1 13.80 -32.69 8.03
C MET A 1 14.33 -32.26 6.68
N LYS A 2 13.56 -32.44 5.58
CA LYS A 2 13.90 -31.84 4.27
C LYS A 2 13.96 -30.31 4.42
N LYS A 3 14.79 -29.62 3.63
CA LYS A 3 14.71 -28.15 3.56
C LYS A 3 13.43 -27.75 2.86
N ILE A 4 12.93 -26.55 3.12
CA ILE A 4 11.66 -26.08 2.55
C ILE A 4 11.72 -26.02 1.01
N ASP A 5 12.90 -25.77 0.45
CA ASP A 5 13.18 -25.74 -1.00
C ASP A 5 13.13 -27.14 -1.66
N ASP A 6 13.25 -28.22 -0.89
CA ASP A 6 13.30 -29.60 -1.39
C ASP A 6 11.89 -30.22 -1.55
N TYR A 7 10.84 -29.48 -1.24
CA TYR A 7 9.45 -29.95 -1.33
C TYR A 7 8.85 -29.63 -2.70
N SER A 8 8.11 -30.59 -3.24
CA SER A 8 7.25 -30.37 -4.42
C SER A 8 6.11 -29.41 -4.09
N TYR A 9 5.52 -28.78 -5.12
CA TYR A 9 4.35 -27.90 -4.97
C TYR A 9 3.20 -28.55 -4.19
N GLU A 10 2.90 -29.83 -4.46
CA GLU A 10 1.84 -30.57 -3.75
C GLU A 10 2.19 -30.82 -2.26
N GLU A 11 3.45 -31.07 -1.95
CA GLU A 11 3.91 -31.20 -0.56
C GLU A 11 3.83 -29.85 0.16
N LEU A 12 4.22 -28.74 -0.48
CA LEU A 12 4.11 -27.39 0.06
C LEU A 12 2.64 -27.00 0.29
N LEU A 13 1.77 -27.25 -0.68
CA LEU A 13 0.33 -27.00 -0.57
C LEU A 13 -0.30 -27.79 0.58
N LYS A 14 0.12 -29.05 0.76
CA LYS A 14 -0.31 -29.88 1.90
C LYS A 14 0.16 -29.29 3.24
N GLN A 15 1.41 -28.86 3.34
CA GLN A 15 1.94 -28.23 4.55
C GLN A 15 1.23 -26.93 4.87
N LYS A 16 0.95 -26.09 3.86
CA LYS A 16 0.18 -24.86 4.00
C LYS A 16 -1.21 -25.11 4.57
N ARG A 17 -1.93 -26.11 4.03
CA ARG A 17 -3.27 -26.49 4.53
C ARG A 17 -3.24 -26.95 5.99
N ILE A 18 -2.22 -27.72 6.38
CA ILE A 18 -2.01 -28.14 7.77
C ILE A 18 -1.75 -26.92 8.66
N GLY A 19 -0.84 -26.02 8.26
CA GLY A 19 -0.54 -24.80 9.00
C GLY A 19 -1.77 -23.90 9.21
N ARG A 20 -2.59 -23.70 8.17
CA ARG A 20 -3.86 -22.95 8.28
C ARG A 20 -4.83 -23.59 9.27
N PHE A 21 -4.94 -24.92 9.25
CA PHE A 21 -5.79 -25.65 10.19
C PHE A 21 -5.29 -25.49 11.64
N GLU A 22 -3.98 -25.66 11.87
CA GLU A 22 -3.35 -25.49 13.18
C GLU A 22 -3.51 -24.05 13.71
N LEU A 23 -3.27 -23.05 12.86
CA LEU A 23 -3.46 -21.64 13.20
C LEU A 23 -4.92 -21.32 13.55
N GLY A 24 -5.86 -21.84 12.76
CA GLY A 24 -7.29 -21.71 13.02
C GLY A 24 -7.71 -22.33 14.35
N ALA A 25 -7.28 -23.56 14.62
CA ALA A 25 -7.54 -24.25 15.88
C ALA A 25 -6.96 -23.48 17.08
N LEU A 26 -5.74 -22.96 16.95
CA LEU A 26 -5.07 -22.16 17.98
C LEU A 26 -5.81 -20.85 18.24
N CYS A 27 -6.32 -20.19 17.21
CA CYS A 27 -7.10 -18.96 17.33
C CYS A 27 -8.44 -19.20 18.04
N VAL A 28 -9.14 -20.30 17.71
CA VAL A 28 -10.37 -20.70 18.40
C VAL A 28 -10.10 -21.01 19.87
N ALA A 29 -9.08 -21.82 20.16
CA ALA A 29 -8.69 -22.15 21.53
C ALA A 29 -8.34 -20.90 22.35
N THR A 30 -7.55 -19.99 21.75
CA THR A 30 -7.18 -18.72 22.39
C THR A 30 -8.42 -17.87 22.67
N SER A 31 -9.36 -17.77 21.73
CA SER A 31 -10.59 -16.98 21.88
C SER A 31 -11.50 -17.52 22.99
N VAL A 32 -11.66 -18.85 23.06
CA VAL A 32 -12.43 -19.53 24.12
C VAL A 32 -11.78 -19.29 25.48
N LEU A 33 -10.48 -19.51 25.59
CA LEU A 33 -9.77 -19.32 26.86
C LEU A 33 -9.75 -17.86 27.31
N THR A 34 -9.63 -16.89 26.38
CA THR A 34 -9.67 -15.45 26.71
C THR A 34 -11.02 -15.06 27.30
N THR A 35 -12.11 -15.65 26.79
CA THR A 35 -13.46 -15.47 27.31
C THR A 35 -13.61 -16.01 28.74
N ILE A 36 -12.96 -17.13 29.04
CA ILE A 36 -13.04 -17.80 30.35
C ILE A 36 -12.14 -17.14 31.39
N LEU A 37 -10.88 -16.88 31.06
CA LEU A 37 -9.85 -16.54 32.05
C LEU A 37 -9.81 -15.05 32.40
N ARG A 38 -10.35 -14.15 31.55
CA ARG A 38 -10.33 -12.67 31.72
C ARG A 38 -8.95 -12.06 32.06
N ASN A 39 -7.88 -12.84 31.99
CA ASN A 39 -6.49 -12.45 32.20
C ASN A 39 -5.71 -12.81 30.93
N PRO A 40 -5.05 -11.84 30.27
CA PRO A 40 -4.36 -12.10 29.02
C PRO A 40 -2.99 -12.79 29.16
N ALA A 41 -2.40 -12.80 30.36
CA ALA A 41 -1.03 -13.29 30.57
C ALA A 41 -0.80 -14.75 30.13
N PRO A 42 -1.72 -15.70 30.35
CA PRO A 42 -1.57 -17.07 29.86
C PRO A 42 -1.56 -17.21 28.33
N PHE A 43 -1.93 -16.16 27.56
CA PHE A 43 -1.96 -16.19 26.10
C PHE A 43 -0.67 -15.77 25.43
N ILE A 44 0.28 -15.19 26.16
CA ILE A 44 1.57 -14.74 25.60
C ILE A 44 2.31 -15.89 24.89
N PRO A 45 2.40 -17.12 25.43
CA PRO A 45 3.01 -18.25 24.72
C PRO A 45 2.26 -18.64 23.43
N PHE A 46 0.93 -18.55 23.44
CA PHE A 46 0.09 -18.86 22.28
C PHE A 46 0.32 -17.87 21.15
N LEU A 47 0.49 -16.57 21.46
CA LEU A 47 0.86 -15.55 20.48
C LEU A 47 2.20 -15.86 19.80
N GLY A 48 3.18 -16.35 20.57
CA GLY A 48 4.48 -16.78 20.01
C GLY A 48 4.36 -17.98 19.07
N ILE A 49 3.47 -18.93 19.36
CA ILE A 49 3.20 -20.09 18.50
C ILE A 49 2.44 -19.64 17.23
N SER A 50 1.40 -18.81 17.38
CA SER A 50 0.66 -18.23 16.25
C SER A 50 1.59 -17.48 15.30
N TYR A 51 2.50 -16.67 15.84
CA TYR A 51 3.49 -15.93 15.07
C TYR A 51 4.41 -16.86 14.27
N LYS A 52 4.94 -17.92 14.91
CA LYS A 52 5.80 -18.90 14.22
C LYS A 52 5.05 -19.65 13.11
N LEU A 53 3.80 -20.06 13.35
CA LEU A 53 2.98 -20.73 12.35
C LEU A 53 2.64 -19.81 11.18
N ALA A 54 2.29 -18.55 11.45
CA ALA A 54 2.01 -17.56 10.42
C ALA A 54 3.27 -17.25 9.57
N ASN A 55 4.44 -17.11 10.20
CA ASN A 55 5.69 -16.91 9.46
C ASN A 55 6.03 -18.12 8.58
N LYS A 56 5.85 -19.35 9.10
CA LYS A 56 6.08 -20.57 8.31
C LYS A 56 5.11 -20.66 7.12
N GLU A 57 3.84 -20.30 7.32
CA GLU A 57 2.86 -20.24 6.24
C GLU A 57 3.29 -19.22 5.17
N ALA A 58 3.74 -18.02 5.59
CA ALA A 58 4.23 -16.99 4.68
C ALA A 58 5.47 -17.44 3.89
N GLU A 59 6.42 -18.13 4.53
CA GLU A 59 7.62 -18.68 3.89
C GLU A 59 7.25 -19.71 2.81
N ILE A 60 6.32 -20.63 3.12
CA ILE A 60 5.79 -21.60 2.14
C ILE A 60 5.14 -20.86 0.97
N GLU A 61 4.33 -19.84 1.23
CA GLU A 61 3.68 -19.04 0.18
C GLU A 61 4.69 -18.37 -0.75
N ILE A 62 5.74 -17.76 -0.19
CA ILE A 62 6.81 -17.10 -0.94
C ILE A 62 7.46 -18.10 -1.90
N ILE A 63 7.91 -19.25 -1.38
CA ILE A 63 8.60 -20.27 -2.18
C ILE A 63 7.67 -20.85 -3.26
N MET A 64 6.40 -21.09 -2.93
CA MET A 64 5.43 -21.57 -3.91
C MET A 64 5.26 -20.57 -5.06
N ALA A 65 5.20 -19.27 -4.77
CA ALA A 65 5.04 -18.25 -5.80
C ALA A 65 6.31 -17.99 -6.60
N GLU A 66 7.48 -18.01 -5.96
CA GLU A 66 8.76 -17.90 -6.64
C GLU A 66 8.97 -19.02 -7.65
N ASN A 67 8.34 -20.18 -7.44
CA ASN A 67 8.40 -21.32 -8.35
C ASN A 67 7.19 -21.46 -9.29
N ASP A 68 6.17 -20.62 -9.18
CA ASP A 68 5.01 -20.68 -10.08
C ASP A 68 5.28 -19.90 -11.37
N GLU A 69 5.30 -20.61 -12.50
CA GLU A 69 5.58 -20.03 -13.82
C GLU A 69 4.58 -18.95 -14.24
N ASP A 70 3.31 -19.04 -13.83
CA ASP A 70 2.32 -18.00 -14.14
C ASP A 70 2.62 -16.73 -13.33
N ILE A 71 3.05 -16.88 -12.07
CA ILE A 71 3.45 -15.75 -11.22
C ILE A 71 4.73 -15.09 -11.77
N LYS A 72 5.73 -15.88 -12.20
CA LYS A 72 6.93 -15.37 -12.87
C LYS A 72 6.57 -14.60 -14.15
N ALA A 73 5.66 -15.13 -14.96
CA ALA A 73 5.23 -14.47 -16.20
C ALA A 73 4.55 -13.12 -15.92
N ILE A 74 3.68 -13.01 -14.90
CA ILE A 74 3.09 -11.70 -14.58
C ILE A 74 4.13 -10.72 -14.02
N LYS A 75 5.16 -11.19 -13.28
CA LYS A 75 6.27 -10.29 -12.85
C LYS A 75 6.98 -9.67 -14.06
N ILE A 76 7.25 -10.45 -15.10
CA ILE A 76 7.85 -9.95 -16.35
C ILE A 76 6.95 -8.88 -16.99
N ILE A 77 5.64 -9.15 -17.09
CA ILE A 77 4.67 -8.17 -17.60
C ILE A 77 4.65 -6.91 -16.74
N TYR A 78 4.65 -7.05 -15.41
CA TYR A 78 4.69 -5.90 -14.50
C TYR A 78 5.92 -5.01 -14.73
N ASP A 79 7.10 -5.62 -14.83
CA ASP A 79 8.35 -4.89 -15.08
C ASP A 79 8.33 -4.21 -16.47
N GLU A 80 7.78 -4.89 -17.50
CA GLU A 80 7.59 -4.30 -18.84
C GLU A 80 6.65 -3.07 -18.81
N ILE A 81 5.50 -3.17 -18.15
CA ILE A 81 4.56 -2.04 -18.02
C ILE A 81 5.21 -0.88 -17.25
N LEU A 82 5.98 -1.18 -16.20
CA LEU A 82 6.72 -0.18 -15.44
C LEU A 82 7.77 0.53 -16.32
N GLU A 83 8.58 -0.22 -17.05
CA GLU A 83 9.58 0.32 -17.98
C GLU A 83 8.94 1.20 -19.06
N ASN A 84 7.83 0.74 -19.65
CA ASN A 84 7.07 1.50 -20.62
C ASN A 84 6.52 2.79 -20.02
N THR A 85 6.02 2.74 -18.77
CA THR A 85 5.52 3.93 -18.05
C THR A 85 6.63 4.95 -17.84
N ILE A 86 7.79 4.51 -17.36
CA ILE A 86 8.97 5.37 -17.14
C ILE A 86 9.42 6.00 -18.46
N LYS A 87 9.49 5.20 -19.53
CA LYS A 87 9.85 5.68 -20.87
C LYS A 87 8.86 6.72 -21.39
N GLU A 88 7.58 6.52 -21.14
CA GLU A 88 6.53 7.47 -21.51
C GLU A 88 6.68 8.78 -20.74
N PHE A 89 6.82 8.71 -19.41
CA PHE A 89 6.95 9.90 -18.56
C PHE A 89 8.19 10.73 -18.90
N LYS A 90 9.30 10.08 -19.28
CA LYS A 90 10.52 10.77 -19.73
C LYS A 90 10.32 11.62 -20.99
N LYS A 91 9.28 11.40 -21.80
CA LYS A 91 8.97 12.24 -22.97
C LYS A 91 8.32 13.57 -22.60
N PHE A 92 7.75 13.69 -21.41
CA PHE A 92 6.98 14.87 -20.98
C PHE A 92 7.80 15.88 -20.18
N GLU A 93 9.11 15.64 -20.00
CA GLU A 93 10.03 16.54 -19.28
C GLU A 93 9.42 17.03 -17.96
N LEU A 94 8.92 16.09 -17.14
CA LEU A 94 8.30 16.41 -15.84
C LEU A 94 9.33 17.05 -14.92
N ASN A 95 9.03 18.24 -14.41
CA ASN A 95 10.01 19.09 -13.73
C ASN A 95 10.22 18.73 -12.25
N ASN A 96 9.27 18.01 -11.65
CA ASN A 96 9.26 17.72 -10.22
C ASN A 96 8.45 16.45 -9.91
N PRO A 97 8.62 15.86 -8.71
CA PRO A 97 7.92 14.65 -8.33
C PRO A 97 6.40 14.84 -8.16
N ILE A 98 5.91 16.07 -7.91
CA ILE A 98 4.46 16.31 -7.86
C ILE A 98 3.83 16.16 -9.25
N GLU A 99 4.46 16.70 -10.30
CA GLU A 99 4.01 16.49 -11.68
C GLU A 99 4.00 15.01 -12.04
N THR A 100 5.06 14.28 -11.64
CA THR A 100 5.16 12.83 -11.82
C THR A 100 4.01 12.10 -11.13
N TYR A 101 3.67 12.49 -9.90
CA TYR A 101 2.51 11.97 -9.19
C TYR A 101 1.20 12.26 -9.93
N GLN A 102 0.99 13.49 -10.42
CA GLN A 102 -0.24 13.84 -11.13
C GLN A 102 -0.40 13.04 -12.43
N PHE A 103 0.70 12.79 -13.15
CA PHE A 103 0.72 11.90 -14.32
C PHE A 103 0.33 10.48 -13.94
N PHE A 104 0.95 9.95 -12.89
CA PHE A 104 0.67 8.61 -12.41
C PHE A 104 -0.78 8.47 -11.93
N ASP A 105 -1.28 9.43 -11.14
CA ASP A 105 -2.65 9.40 -10.64
C ASP A 105 -3.66 9.48 -11.79
N TYR A 106 -3.40 10.34 -12.78
CA TYR A 106 -4.24 10.44 -13.98
C TYR A 106 -4.27 9.12 -14.73
N ILE A 107 -3.10 8.55 -15.04
CA ILE A 107 -3.01 7.32 -15.84
C ILE A 107 -3.66 6.13 -15.09
N PHE A 108 -3.48 6.10 -13.76
CA PHE A 108 -4.07 5.08 -12.90
C PHE A 108 -5.60 5.19 -12.84
N ARG A 109 -6.15 6.37 -12.53
CA ARG A 109 -7.61 6.54 -12.35
C ARG A 109 -8.40 6.33 -13.61
N HIS A 110 -7.84 6.70 -14.76
CA HIS A 110 -8.49 6.51 -16.05
C HIS A 110 -8.32 5.08 -16.59
N GLY A 111 -7.75 4.16 -15.82
CA GLY A 111 -7.75 2.73 -16.11
C GLY A 111 -6.73 2.30 -17.16
N TYR A 112 -5.74 3.13 -17.47
CA TYR A 112 -4.72 2.83 -18.50
C TYR A 112 -3.77 1.68 -18.08
N PHE A 113 -3.76 1.30 -16.80
CA PHE A 113 -3.11 0.07 -16.31
C PHE A 113 -4.06 -1.14 -16.27
N SER A 114 -5.18 -1.09 -16.97
CA SER A 114 -6.19 -2.15 -16.98
C SER A 114 -6.59 -2.59 -18.38
N TYR A 115 -6.79 -3.89 -18.57
CA TYR A 115 -7.26 -4.47 -19.83
C TYR A 115 -8.68 -3.99 -20.22
N ASP A 116 -9.50 -3.61 -19.24
CA ASP A 116 -10.85 -3.05 -19.46
C ASP A 116 -10.91 -1.63 -18.89
N MET A 117 -10.38 -0.69 -19.69
CA MET A 117 -10.24 0.72 -19.34
C MET A 117 -11.57 1.37 -18.92
N ILE A 118 -12.72 0.95 -19.47
CA ILE A 118 -14.04 1.55 -19.14
C ILE A 118 -14.58 1.01 -17.82
N ARG A 119 -14.46 -0.31 -17.59
CA ARG A 119 -14.98 -0.95 -16.38
C ARG A 119 -14.13 -0.67 -15.14
N TYR A 120 -12.86 -0.34 -15.34
CA TYR A 120 -11.89 -0.06 -14.27
C TYR A 120 -11.38 1.40 -14.27
N GLY A 121 -11.71 2.23 -15.27
CA GLY A 121 -11.33 3.66 -15.34
C GLY A 121 -12.17 4.60 -14.47
N SER A 122 -12.94 4.04 -13.54
CA SER A 122 -13.53 4.77 -12.41
C SER A 122 -13.23 4.01 -11.12
N PHE A 123 -11.94 3.77 -10.86
CA PHE A 123 -11.48 3.10 -9.65
C PHE A 123 -11.81 3.97 -8.43
N SER A 124 -13.02 3.82 -7.87
CA SER A 124 -13.25 4.19 -6.49
C SER A 124 -12.56 3.13 -5.64
N TYR A 125 -11.83 3.57 -4.62
CA TYR A 125 -11.17 2.73 -3.62
C TYR A 125 -12.21 2.01 -2.72
N ASP A 126 -13.24 1.42 -3.32
CA ASP A 126 -14.05 0.41 -2.68
C ASP A 126 -13.27 -0.89 -2.87
N LEU A 127 -12.52 -1.25 -1.81
CA LEU A 127 -11.78 -2.51 -1.61
C LEU A 127 -12.61 -3.80 -1.83
N ASN A 128 -13.83 -3.70 -2.38
CA ASN A 128 -14.79 -4.77 -2.64
C ASN A 128 -15.58 -4.69 -3.96
N CYS A 129 -15.53 -3.64 -4.78
CA CYS A 129 -16.62 -3.40 -5.74
C CYS A 129 -16.18 -2.99 -7.15
N SER A 130 -15.56 -3.88 -7.93
CA SER A 130 -15.72 -3.88 -9.41
C SER A 130 -15.00 -5.02 -10.11
N HIS A 131 -13.89 -5.53 -9.58
CA HIS A 131 -13.28 -6.75 -10.11
C HIS A 131 -14.06 -7.99 -9.61
N PRO A 132 -14.55 -8.89 -10.48
CA PRO A 132 -15.28 -10.10 -10.08
C PRO A 132 -14.46 -11.09 -9.24
N LEU A 133 -13.16 -10.84 -9.10
CA LEU A 133 -12.24 -11.61 -8.28
C LEU A 133 -12.13 -10.94 -6.91
N LYS A 134 -12.85 -11.47 -5.91
CA LYS A 134 -12.84 -10.91 -4.56
C LYS A 134 -11.42 -10.93 -3.98
N MET A 135 -10.92 -9.76 -3.58
CA MET A 135 -9.60 -9.53 -2.98
C MET A 135 -9.29 -10.44 -1.77
N SER A 136 -10.32 -11.00 -1.10
CA SER A 136 -10.16 -11.97 -0.01
C SER A 136 -9.39 -13.23 -0.38
N PHE A 137 -9.27 -13.55 -1.68
CA PHE A 137 -8.54 -14.72 -2.18
C PHE A 137 -7.07 -14.44 -2.53
N ILE A 138 -6.65 -13.17 -2.55
CA ILE A 138 -5.35 -12.73 -3.08
C ILE A 138 -4.49 -12.03 -2.01
N LYS A 139 -4.61 -12.49 -0.75
CA LYS A 139 -3.88 -11.95 0.40
C LYS A 139 -2.51 -12.62 0.62
N SER A 140 -1.98 -13.38 -0.33
CA SER A 140 -0.67 -14.00 -0.13
C SER A 140 0.45 -12.98 -0.30
N VAL A 141 1.43 -13.04 0.60
CA VAL A 141 2.66 -12.21 0.58
C VAL A 141 3.44 -12.40 -0.73
N ALA A 142 3.18 -13.50 -1.40
CA ALA A 142 3.90 -13.99 -2.55
C ALA A 142 3.47 -13.35 -3.90
N MET A 143 2.29 -12.71 -3.93
CA MET A 143 1.78 -11.97 -5.09
C MET A 143 1.97 -10.45 -4.96
N GLU A 144 2.69 -9.99 -3.93
CA GLU A 144 2.82 -8.57 -3.56
C GLU A 144 3.52 -7.68 -4.58
N LYS A 145 4.20 -8.27 -5.58
CA LYS A 145 4.84 -7.54 -6.68
C LYS A 145 4.00 -7.51 -7.96
N ILE A 146 2.83 -8.16 -7.97
CA ILE A 146 2.17 -8.56 -9.22
C ILE A 146 0.79 -7.92 -9.39
N LEU A 147 0.12 -7.66 -8.28
CA LEU A 147 -1.32 -7.44 -8.33
C LEU A 147 -1.74 -6.08 -8.86
N PHE A 148 -0.92 -5.03 -8.80
CA PHE A 148 -1.35 -3.68 -9.17
C PHE A 148 -2.06 -3.57 -10.54
N LEU A 149 -1.61 -4.33 -11.55
CA LEU A 149 -2.20 -4.29 -12.89
C LEU A 149 -3.64 -4.80 -12.88
N ASN A 150 -4.47 -4.28 -13.79
CA ASN A 150 -5.88 -4.66 -13.94
C ASN A 150 -6.73 -4.44 -12.67
N GLY A 151 -6.25 -3.60 -11.76
CA GLY A 151 -6.99 -3.25 -10.54
C GLY A 151 -6.93 -4.31 -9.44
N HIS A 152 -6.00 -5.27 -9.51
CA HIS A 152 -5.73 -6.10 -8.34
C HIS A 152 -4.79 -5.32 -7.40
N GLY A 153 -4.78 -5.63 -6.11
CA GLY A 153 -3.81 -5.04 -5.18
C GLY A 153 -4.34 -3.89 -4.31
N VAL A 154 -3.42 -3.39 -3.49
CA VAL A 154 -3.68 -2.45 -2.38
C VAL A 154 -2.53 -1.46 -2.25
N CYS A 155 -2.66 -0.47 -1.37
CA CYS A 155 -1.71 0.64 -1.15
C CYS A 155 -0.21 0.31 -1.32
N ARG A 156 0.31 -0.78 -0.73
CA ARG A 156 1.73 -1.15 -0.87
C ARG A 156 2.17 -1.41 -2.32
N HIS A 157 1.30 -1.96 -3.17
CA HIS A 157 1.62 -2.24 -4.58
C HIS A 157 1.73 -0.94 -5.38
N LEU A 158 0.78 -0.03 -5.14
CA LEU A 158 0.78 1.32 -5.72
C LEU A 158 2.02 2.10 -5.28
N ALA A 159 2.35 2.02 -3.98
CA ALA A 159 3.51 2.70 -3.42
C ALA A 159 4.82 2.20 -4.04
N VAL A 160 5.00 0.88 -4.17
CA VAL A 160 6.20 0.31 -4.79
C VAL A 160 6.31 0.71 -6.27
N PHE A 161 5.21 0.64 -7.03
CA PHE A 161 5.24 1.01 -8.45
C PHE A 161 5.62 2.48 -8.65
N LEU A 162 4.96 3.39 -7.92
CA LEU A 162 5.24 4.83 -8.01
C LEU A 162 6.64 5.18 -7.48
N ASN A 163 7.11 4.55 -6.41
CA ASN A 163 8.47 4.76 -5.91
C ASN A 163 9.53 4.39 -6.97
N LYS A 164 9.36 3.25 -7.66
CA LYS A 164 10.28 2.88 -8.75
C LYS A 164 10.28 3.89 -9.90
N ILE A 165 9.14 4.53 -10.19
CA ILE A 165 9.09 5.62 -11.17
C ILE A 165 9.91 6.81 -10.66
N TYR A 166 9.74 7.20 -9.40
CA TYR A 166 10.51 8.31 -8.82
C TYR A 166 12.02 8.07 -8.88
N GLU A 167 12.48 6.91 -8.41
CA GLU A 167 13.89 6.49 -8.46
C GLU A 167 14.42 6.54 -9.90
N SER A 168 13.65 6.02 -10.86
CA SER A 168 14.04 5.96 -12.28
C SER A 168 14.09 7.32 -12.98
N LEU A 169 13.45 8.33 -12.39
CA LEU A 169 13.50 9.74 -12.81
C LEU A 169 14.55 10.54 -12.01
N GLY A 170 15.27 9.91 -11.08
CA GLY A 170 16.36 10.51 -10.32
C GLY A 170 15.92 11.28 -9.08
N TYR A 171 14.68 11.08 -8.62
CA TYR A 171 14.23 11.68 -7.36
C TYR A 171 14.70 10.85 -6.16
N GLU A 172 15.07 11.53 -5.09
CA GLU A 172 15.34 10.90 -3.80
C GLU A 172 14.00 10.51 -3.17
N SER A 173 13.68 9.21 -3.19
CA SER A 173 12.41 8.67 -2.69
C SER A 173 12.58 7.35 -1.94
N ASP A 174 11.68 7.10 -0.99
CA ASP A 174 11.52 5.81 -0.34
C ASP A 174 10.03 5.50 -0.08
N ILE A 175 9.75 4.42 0.64
CA ILE A 175 8.39 4.03 1.03
C ILE A 175 8.25 4.14 2.54
N ILE A 176 7.11 4.67 2.97
CA ILE A 176 6.78 4.82 4.38
C ILE A 176 5.52 4.04 4.72
N SER A 177 5.57 3.31 5.83
CA SER A 177 4.47 2.50 6.33
C SER A 177 3.93 3.07 7.63
N GLY A 178 2.61 3.09 7.77
CA GLY A 178 1.97 3.72 8.91
C GLY A 178 0.48 3.50 8.94
N HIS A 179 -0.21 4.44 9.58
CA HIS A 179 -1.64 4.39 9.78
C HIS A 179 -2.31 5.58 9.13
N LEU A 180 -3.19 5.31 8.16
CA LEU A 180 -4.04 6.33 7.53
C LEU A 180 -5.39 6.38 8.24
N ASN A 181 -5.90 7.59 8.49
CA ASN A 181 -7.24 7.80 9.01
C ASN A 181 -7.81 9.13 8.51
N THR A 182 -9.13 9.30 8.59
CA THR A 182 -9.80 10.57 8.35
C THR A 182 -10.22 11.20 9.67
N THR A 183 -10.14 12.52 9.76
CA THR A 183 -10.58 13.27 10.94
C THR A 183 -11.22 14.58 10.52
N ASN A 184 -11.48 15.47 11.47
CA ASN A 184 -11.95 16.83 11.18
C ASN A 184 -11.01 17.86 11.81
N GLN A 185 -11.07 19.09 11.28
CA GLN A 185 -10.23 20.19 11.74
C GLN A 185 -10.35 20.45 13.24
N LYS A 186 -11.55 20.38 13.82
CA LYS A 186 -11.76 20.61 15.27
C LYS A 186 -10.99 19.61 16.14
N CYS A 187 -10.96 18.33 15.75
CA CYS A 187 -10.19 17.31 16.45
C CYS A 187 -8.69 17.61 16.39
N PHE A 188 -8.20 18.09 15.24
CA PHE A 188 -6.81 18.49 15.09
C PHE A 188 -6.44 19.71 15.91
N ASP A 189 -7.23 20.78 15.81
CA ASP A 189 -6.98 22.01 16.57
C ASP A 189 -6.92 21.71 18.07
N ALA A 190 -7.80 20.85 18.56
CA ALA A 190 -7.79 20.38 19.94
C ALA A 190 -6.54 19.57 20.31
N PHE A 191 -6.06 18.70 19.40
CA PHE A 191 -4.82 17.96 19.60
C PHE A 191 -3.59 18.88 19.64
N PHE A 192 -3.46 19.81 18.69
CA PHE A 192 -2.36 20.77 18.62
C PHE A 192 -2.35 21.72 19.83
N ASN A 193 -3.51 22.24 20.22
CA ASN A 193 -3.63 23.10 21.41
C ASN A 193 -3.30 22.34 22.71
N GLU A 194 -3.45 21.02 22.73
CA GLU A 194 -3.03 20.23 23.88
C GLU A 194 -1.51 19.96 23.84
N CYS A 195 -0.96 19.62 22.67
CA CYS A 195 0.48 19.43 22.49
C CYS A 195 1.28 20.71 22.73
N SER A 196 0.74 21.89 22.42
CA SER A 196 1.40 23.16 22.72
C SER A 196 1.49 23.48 24.22
N LYS A 197 0.69 22.81 25.05
CA LYS A 197 0.66 23.01 26.52
C LYS A 197 1.52 22.00 27.28
N THR A 198 2.03 20.96 26.62
CA THR A 198 2.75 19.87 27.27
C THR A 198 3.92 19.42 26.42
N THR A 199 5.11 19.26 27.00
CA THR A 199 6.23 18.63 26.31
C THR A 199 5.97 17.12 26.22
N LEU A 200 5.66 16.63 25.02
CA LEU A 200 5.45 15.22 24.72
C LEU A 200 6.55 14.74 23.76
N THR A 201 7.00 13.51 23.93
CA THR A 201 7.83 12.83 22.93
C THR A 201 7.00 12.49 21.68
N SER A 202 7.65 12.24 20.55
CA SER A 202 6.96 11.84 19.30
C SER A 202 6.10 10.59 19.48
N GLU A 203 6.59 9.61 20.24
CA GLU A 203 5.84 8.38 20.53
C GLU A 203 4.56 8.68 21.35
N GLU A 204 4.67 9.53 22.36
CA GLU A 204 3.53 9.96 23.17
C GLU A 204 2.52 10.76 22.36
N MET A 205 2.99 11.67 21.49
CA MET A 205 2.13 12.41 20.57
C MET A 205 1.37 11.48 19.62
N ASN A 206 2.07 10.54 18.98
CA ASN A 206 1.48 9.55 18.08
C ASN A 206 0.44 8.71 18.79
N LYS A 207 0.80 8.12 19.93
CA LYS A 207 -0.12 7.29 20.74
C LYS A 207 -1.34 8.08 21.17
N LYS A 208 -1.17 9.34 21.57
CA LYS A 208 -2.26 10.20 22.05
C LYS A 208 -3.18 10.63 20.91
N LEU A 209 -2.63 11.06 19.77
CA LEU A 209 -3.40 11.31 18.55
C LEU A 209 -4.24 10.08 18.21
N ILE A 210 -3.59 8.90 18.20
CA ILE A 210 -4.23 7.66 17.79
C ILE A 210 -5.37 7.27 18.75
N THR A 211 -5.09 7.26 20.04
CA THR A 211 -6.04 6.74 21.04
C THR A 211 -7.14 7.72 21.39
N LYS A 212 -6.87 9.04 21.40
CA LYS A 212 -7.81 10.05 21.89
C LYS A 212 -8.61 10.71 20.78
N TYR A 213 -7.99 11.00 19.63
CA TYR A 213 -8.57 11.88 18.61
C TYR A 213 -9.04 11.17 17.34
N LEU A 214 -8.33 10.12 16.89
CA LEU A 214 -8.77 9.33 15.73
C LEU A 214 -9.36 7.95 16.09
N ARG A 215 -9.48 7.65 17.40
CA ARG A 215 -10.12 6.48 18.06
C ARG A 215 -10.49 5.30 17.13
N PRO A 216 -9.80 4.14 17.24
CA PRO A 216 -10.28 2.93 16.59
C PRO A 216 -11.53 2.47 17.34
N GLY A 217 -12.60 2.13 16.62
CA GLY A 217 -13.66 1.30 17.21
C GLY A 217 -13.02 0.00 17.70
N ILE A 218 -12.96 -0.20 19.02
CA ILE A 218 -12.42 -1.40 19.65
C ILE A 218 -13.32 -2.59 19.21
N PHE A 219 -12.80 -3.47 18.36
CA PHE A 219 -13.41 -4.74 17.89
C PHE A 219 -14.71 -4.67 17.04
N SER A 220 -14.63 -4.28 15.76
CA SER A 220 -15.68 -4.61 14.77
C SER A 220 -15.10 -5.25 13.50
N LYS A 221 -14.69 -6.52 13.61
CA LYS A 221 -14.07 -7.29 12.52
C LYS A 221 -15.07 -7.95 11.55
N LEU A 222 -16.36 -7.59 11.58
CA LEU A 222 -17.39 -8.39 10.90
C LEU A 222 -18.40 -7.65 10.01
N ASN A 223 -18.28 -6.33 9.75
CA ASN A 223 -18.97 -5.67 8.61
C ASN A 223 -18.31 -4.31 8.29
N TYR A 224 -17.58 -4.28 7.17
CA TYR A 224 -16.77 -3.17 6.63
C TYR A 224 -17.58 -2.28 5.67
N GLU A 225 -18.57 -1.51 6.15
CA GLU A 225 -19.36 -0.64 5.25
C GLU A 225 -19.52 0.83 5.71
N LYS A 226 -18.77 1.29 6.72
CA LYS A 226 -18.90 2.65 7.30
C LYS A 226 -17.54 3.17 7.77
N ASN A 227 -16.79 3.84 6.91
CA ASN A 227 -15.39 4.24 7.16
C ASN A 227 -15.25 5.38 8.20
N LYS A 228 -14.90 5.00 9.44
CA LYS A 228 -14.15 5.80 10.43
C LYS A 228 -13.26 4.87 11.27
N GLY A 229 -12.11 4.47 10.73
CA GLY A 229 -11.15 3.60 11.42
C GLY A 229 -9.78 3.59 10.73
N TYR A 230 -8.75 3.22 11.49
CA TYR A 230 -7.37 3.12 11.03
C TYR A 230 -7.17 2.01 9.99
N SER A 231 -6.51 2.34 8.88
CA SER A 231 -5.94 1.36 7.96
C SER A 231 -4.42 1.37 8.07
N ASN A 232 -3.82 0.18 8.10
CA ASN A 232 -2.40 0.06 7.75
C ASN A 232 -2.25 0.51 6.30
N HIS A 233 -1.33 1.42 6.05
CA HIS A 233 -1.19 2.06 4.75
C HIS A 233 0.29 2.29 4.44
N ALA A 234 0.63 2.26 3.16
CA ALA A 234 1.98 2.46 2.66
C ALA A 234 1.93 3.53 1.57
N LEU A 235 2.88 4.47 1.63
CA LEU A 235 2.95 5.64 0.75
C LEU A 235 4.38 5.80 0.24
N PRO A 236 4.60 6.15 -1.03
CA PRO A 236 5.83 6.77 -1.46
C PRO A 236 6.05 8.08 -0.72
N ARG A 237 7.29 8.32 -0.36
CA ARG A 237 7.78 9.57 0.18
C ARG A 237 8.91 10.04 -0.72
N VAL A 238 8.90 11.31 -1.09
CA VAL A 238 9.80 11.85 -2.11
C VAL A 238 10.21 13.27 -1.76
N ASN A 239 11.46 13.60 -2.04
CA ASN A 239 11.97 14.95 -1.87
C ASN A 239 11.63 15.82 -3.08
N PHE A 240 11.03 16.96 -2.79
CA PHE A 240 10.69 18.01 -3.73
C PHE A 240 11.34 19.30 -3.25
N GLU A 241 12.38 19.76 -3.93
CA GLU A 241 13.21 20.89 -3.49
C GLU A 241 13.70 20.71 -2.04
N SER A 242 13.32 21.61 -1.13
CA SER A 242 13.63 21.55 0.30
C SER A 242 12.45 21.03 1.14
N MET A 243 11.60 20.18 0.55
CA MET A 243 10.41 19.60 1.17
C MET A 243 10.40 18.09 1.00
N THR A 244 9.92 17.36 2.00
CA THR A 244 9.61 15.93 1.85
C THR A 244 8.10 15.75 1.85
N ILE A 245 7.54 15.24 0.76
CA ILE A 245 6.10 15.01 0.64
C ILE A 245 5.81 13.51 0.58
N LEU A 246 4.58 13.13 0.96
CA LEU A 246 4.07 11.78 0.72
C LEU A 246 2.95 11.88 -0.30
N THR A 247 2.98 11.02 -1.32
CA THR A 247 1.98 11.04 -2.41
C THR A 247 1.13 9.78 -2.35
N ASP A 248 -0.20 9.89 -2.28
CA ASP A 248 -1.10 8.76 -2.10
C ASP A 248 -2.06 8.56 -3.29
N PRO A 249 -1.67 7.76 -4.29
CA PRO A 249 -2.55 7.44 -5.41
C PRO A 249 -3.79 6.62 -4.97
N SER A 250 -3.80 6.07 -3.76
CA SER A 250 -4.99 5.39 -3.22
C SER A 250 -6.09 6.37 -2.84
N THR A 251 -5.74 7.60 -2.45
CA THR A 251 -6.68 8.58 -1.88
C THR A 251 -6.62 9.97 -2.50
N GLU A 252 -5.84 10.16 -3.57
CA GLU A 252 -5.65 11.46 -4.27
C GLU A 252 -4.89 12.49 -3.45
N ASN A 253 -4.34 12.09 -2.32
CA ASN A 253 -3.80 13.00 -1.34
C ASN A 253 -2.30 13.21 -1.50
N ILE A 254 -1.86 14.42 -1.24
CA ILE A 254 -0.46 14.73 -0.96
C ILE A 254 -0.38 15.16 0.50
N PHE A 255 0.55 14.59 1.25
CA PHE A 255 0.76 14.87 2.66
C PHE A 255 2.08 15.59 2.92
N GLY A 256 2.06 16.44 3.93
CA GLY A 256 3.23 17.08 4.52
C GLY A 256 3.32 16.74 6.00
N SER A 257 4.53 16.60 6.52
CA SER A 257 4.80 16.46 7.94
C SER A 257 4.42 17.73 8.68
N ILE A 258 3.67 17.58 9.77
CA ILE A 258 3.34 18.69 10.65
C ILE A 258 4.05 18.55 12.00
N LEU A 259 4.21 17.31 12.50
CA LEU A 259 4.92 17.04 13.75
C LEU A 259 5.60 15.68 13.71
N GLY A 260 6.91 15.66 13.45
CA GLY A 260 7.71 14.44 13.43
C GLY A 260 7.10 13.39 12.50
N ASP A 261 6.44 12.39 13.09
CA ASP A 261 5.82 11.25 12.41
C ASP A 261 4.36 11.48 11.98
N ILE A 262 3.80 12.67 12.21
CA ILE A 262 2.40 13.00 11.91
C ILE A 262 2.36 13.85 10.63
N CYS A 263 1.74 13.30 9.59
CA CYS A 263 1.56 13.96 8.30
C CYS A 263 0.09 14.27 8.03
N LEU A 264 -0.18 15.46 7.50
CA LEU A 264 -1.51 15.93 7.11
C LEU A 264 -1.59 16.17 5.62
N THR A 265 -2.79 16.02 5.08
CA THR A 265 -3.09 16.41 3.71
C THR A 265 -2.85 17.89 3.49
N ILE A 266 -2.06 18.21 2.45
CA ILE A 266 -1.66 19.56 2.08
C ILE A 266 -2.79 20.27 1.33
N SER A 267 -3.50 19.54 0.47
CA SER A 267 -4.62 20.07 -0.30
C SER A 267 -5.97 19.49 0.18
N PRO A 268 -6.94 20.33 0.56
CA PRO A 268 -8.35 19.93 0.78
C PRO A 268 -8.96 19.26 -0.47
N PRO A 269 -10.09 18.51 -0.35
CA PRO A 269 -11.08 18.53 0.73
C PRO A 269 -10.90 17.44 1.80
N SER A 270 -9.94 16.53 1.64
CA SER A 270 -9.79 15.42 2.59
C SER A 270 -9.01 15.89 3.83
N ASN A 271 -9.55 15.64 5.02
CA ASN A 271 -8.88 15.86 6.31
C ASN A 271 -8.24 14.54 6.75
N SER A 272 -7.27 14.07 5.96
CA SER A 272 -6.63 12.77 6.21
C SER A 272 -5.34 12.94 7.00
N VAL A 273 -5.07 11.95 7.84
CA VAL A 273 -3.94 11.90 8.76
C VAL A 273 -3.17 10.64 8.46
N PHE A 274 -1.88 10.77 8.26
CA PHE A 274 -0.98 9.64 8.20
C PHE A 274 -0.03 9.70 9.39
N VAL A 275 -0.03 8.65 10.20
CA VAL A 275 0.91 8.49 11.31
C VAL A 275 1.95 7.44 10.93
N ILE A 276 3.19 7.89 10.78
CA ILE A 276 4.32 7.07 10.38
C ILE A 276 4.61 6.03 11.48
N ASN A 277 4.85 4.79 11.06
CA ASN A 277 5.39 3.74 11.91
C ASN A 277 6.83 3.44 11.48
N ARG A 278 7.80 4.02 12.18
CA ARG A 278 9.23 3.94 11.83
C ARG A 278 9.78 2.51 11.83
N SER A 279 9.36 1.66 12.76
CA SER A 279 9.83 0.26 12.80
C SER A 279 9.27 -0.56 11.64
N THR A 280 7.98 -0.39 11.32
CA THR A 280 7.37 -1.04 10.16
C THR A 280 7.99 -0.53 8.85
N THR A 281 8.24 0.78 8.77
CA THR A 281 8.91 1.41 7.62
C THR A 281 10.28 0.81 7.39
N LYS A 282 11.11 0.71 8.42
CA LYS A 282 12.43 0.11 8.31
C LYS A 282 12.36 -1.32 7.77
N ASN A 283 11.53 -2.17 8.38
CA ASN A 283 11.39 -3.56 7.94
C ASN A 283 10.90 -3.67 6.49
N PHE A 284 10.03 -2.76 6.06
CA PHE A 284 9.53 -2.71 4.69
C PHE A 284 10.65 -2.34 3.71
N ASN A 285 11.39 -1.27 4.00
CA ASN A 285 12.47 -0.81 3.14
C ASN A 285 13.64 -1.81 3.11
N ASP A 286 13.99 -2.43 4.24
CA ASP A 286 14.98 -3.50 4.30
C ASP A 286 14.58 -4.69 3.41
N TYR A 287 13.29 -5.05 3.37
CA TYR A 287 12.78 -6.14 2.53
C TYR A 287 12.82 -5.82 1.02
N TYR A 288 12.57 -4.56 0.65
CA TYR A 288 12.61 -4.09 -0.74
C TYR A 288 13.97 -3.53 -1.16
N GLU A 289 14.97 -3.56 -0.28
CA GLU A 289 16.32 -2.99 -0.50
C GLU A 289 16.28 -1.50 -0.86
N ILE A 290 15.36 -0.74 -0.25
CA ILE A 290 15.17 0.70 -0.49
C ILE A 290 15.96 1.48 0.55
N GLU A 291 16.79 2.41 0.10
CA GLU A 291 17.54 3.29 1.01
C GLU A 291 16.65 4.40 1.59
N PRO A 292 16.75 4.70 2.90
CA PRO A 292 15.98 5.77 3.49
C PRO A 292 16.48 7.14 3.04
N ILE A 293 15.56 8.06 2.80
CA ILE A 293 15.89 9.42 2.35
C ILE A 293 16.11 10.41 3.49
N ARG A 294 16.78 11.53 3.20
CA ARG A 294 16.82 12.68 4.11
C ARG A 294 15.48 13.40 4.14
N GLU A 295 15.01 13.75 5.34
CA GLU A 295 13.74 14.45 5.54
C GLU A 295 13.90 15.98 5.65
N TYR A 296 12.96 16.69 5.03
CA TYR A 296 12.80 18.14 5.10
C TYR A 296 11.36 18.50 5.49
N THR A 297 11.20 19.50 6.35
CA THR A 297 9.91 19.87 6.96
C THR A 297 9.44 21.30 6.65
N GLU A 298 10.18 22.04 5.82
CA GLU A 298 9.86 23.44 5.49
C GLU A 298 8.94 23.52 4.28
N TYR A 299 7.64 23.35 4.50
CA TYR A 299 6.64 23.33 3.42
C TYR A 299 6.31 24.72 2.89
N GLN A 300 6.39 24.86 1.57
CA GLN A 300 5.95 26.05 0.84
C GLN A 300 4.67 25.72 0.06
N LEU A 301 3.51 26.01 0.67
CA LEU A 301 2.21 25.62 0.11
C LEU A 301 1.96 26.18 -1.30
N ASP A 302 2.39 27.41 -1.57
CA ASP A 302 2.21 28.02 -2.89
C ASP A 302 2.99 27.31 -3.98
N VAL A 303 4.21 26.82 -3.66
CA VAL A 303 5.06 26.04 -4.58
C VAL A 303 4.41 24.70 -4.86
N ILE A 304 3.94 24.00 -3.81
CA ILE A 304 3.27 22.70 -3.94
C ILE A 304 1.97 22.83 -4.76
N ASN A 305 1.12 23.82 -4.44
CA ASN A 305 -0.14 24.05 -5.14
C ASN A 305 0.10 24.40 -6.62
N SER A 306 1.12 25.20 -6.92
CA SER A 306 1.49 25.52 -8.31
C SER A 306 1.90 24.26 -9.07
N ALA A 307 2.74 23.42 -8.47
CA ALA A 307 3.17 22.15 -9.07
C ALA A 307 2.01 21.16 -9.29
N ILE A 308 1.04 21.11 -8.36
CA ILE A 308 -0.19 20.30 -8.53
C ILE A 308 -0.97 20.76 -9.76
N ILE A 309 -1.20 22.07 -9.89
CA ILE A 309 -1.97 22.65 -11.01
C ILE A 309 -1.25 22.40 -12.33
N GLU A 310 0.06 22.63 -12.39
CA GLU A 310 0.87 22.38 -13.59
C GLU A 310 0.83 20.90 -13.99
N GLY A 311 1.06 20.00 -13.03
CA GLY A 311 1.02 18.56 -13.27
C GLY A 311 -0.32 18.06 -13.78
N LEU A 312 -1.43 18.54 -13.18
CA LEU A 312 -2.78 18.20 -13.62
C LEU A 312 -3.07 18.69 -15.05
N ASN A 313 -2.59 19.87 -15.43
CA ASN A 313 -2.77 20.39 -16.78
C ASN A 313 -1.97 19.59 -17.79
N LYS A 314 -0.68 19.35 -17.53
CA LYS A 314 0.17 18.50 -18.37
C LYS A 314 -0.40 17.09 -18.54
N ALA A 315 -0.93 16.48 -17.48
CA ALA A 315 -1.54 15.14 -17.55
C ALA A 315 -2.80 15.12 -18.45
N LYS A 316 -3.64 16.16 -18.39
CA LYS A 316 -4.80 16.31 -19.29
C LYS A 316 -4.38 16.48 -20.75
N GLU A 317 -3.34 17.26 -21.00
CA GLU A 317 -2.79 17.46 -22.34
C GLU A 317 -2.17 16.17 -22.91
N ALA A 318 -1.60 15.33 -22.04
CA ALA A 318 -1.01 14.03 -22.39
C ALA A 318 -2.03 12.92 -22.72
N LYS A 319 -3.34 13.17 -22.58
CA LYS A 319 -4.40 12.14 -22.73
C LYS A 319 -4.27 11.29 -23.99
N SER A 320 -4.07 11.90 -25.16
CA SER A 320 -3.97 11.16 -26.43
C SER A 320 -2.75 10.22 -26.47
N THR A 321 -1.69 10.59 -25.77
CA THR A 321 -0.49 9.77 -25.62
C THR A 321 -0.76 8.61 -24.66
N PHE A 322 -1.50 8.83 -23.58
CA PHE A 322 -1.94 7.74 -22.69
C PHE A 322 -2.89 6.77 -23.38
N ASP A 323 -3.79 7.25 -24.25
CA ASP A 323 -4.63 6.40 -25.10
C ASP A 323 -3.77 5.49 -26.01
N THR A 324 -2.65 6.00 -26.53
CA THR A 324 -1.70 5.21 -27.32
C THR A 324 -0.92 4.23 -26.44
N PHE A 325 -0.41 4.69 -25.29
CA PHE A 325 0.26 3.85 -24.31
C PHE A 325 -0.59 2.63 -23.92
N HIS A 326 -1.87 2.83 -23.60
CA HIS A 326 -2.74 1.70 -23.24
C HIS A 326 -2.97 0.76 -24.40
N LYS A 327 -3.19 1.28 -25.61
CA LYS A 327 -3.33 0.43 -26.80
C LYS A 327 -2.10 -0.46 -27.02
N ASP A 328 -0.91 0.12 -26.84
CA ASP A 328 0.36 -0.60 -27.04
C ASP A 328 0.59 -1.66 -25.94
N ASN A 329 0.11 -1.41 -24.72
CA ASN A 329 0.27 -2.30 -23.57
C ASN A 329 -0.93 -3.25 -23.36
N LEU A 330 -2.02 -3.08 -24.09
CA LEU A 330 -3.26 -3.87 -23.91
C LEU A 330 -3.04 -5.39 -24.00
N PRO A 331 -2.25 -5.94 -24.96
CA PRO A 331 -2.01 -7.38 -25.01
C PRO A 331 -1.34 -7.92 -23.75
N ALA A 332 -0.40 -7.18 -23.17
CA ALA A 332 0.27 -7.56 -21.95
C ALA A 332 -0.69 -7.50 -20.73
N LEU A 333 -1.55 -6.48 -20.68
CA LEU A 333 -2.59 -6.36 -19.65
C LEU A 333 -3.62 -7.50 -19.72
N GLU A 334 -4.04 -7.89 -20.92
CA GLU A 334 -4.94 -9.04 -21.13
C GLU A 334 -4.30 -10.36 -20.67
N GLU A 335 -3.01 -10.57 -20.99
CA GLU A 335 -2.30 -11.76 -20.56
C GLU A 335 -2.11 -11.81 -19.04
N ALA A 336 -1.76 -10.68 -18.41
CA ALA A 336 -1.66 -10.57 -16.96
C ALA A 336 -2.98 -10.95 -16.26
N GLU A 337 -4.12 -10.54 -16.81
CA GLU A 337 -5.44 -10.91 -16.29
C GLU A 337 -5.73 -12.42 -16.47
N ASN A 338 -5.40 -12.99 -17.63
CA ASN A 338 -5.58 -14.42 -17.90
C ASN A 338 -4.75 -15.28 -16.94
N LEU A 339 -3.49 -14.93 -16.74
CA LEU A 339 -2.58 -15.58 -15.80
C LEU A 339 -3.10 -15.43 -14.36
N THR A 340 -3.58 -14.24 -13.97
CA THR A 340 -4.17 -14.00 -12.65
C THR A 340 -5.39 -14.91 -12.42
N LYS A 341 -6.29 -15.03 -13.40
CA LYS A 341 -7.44 -15.96 -13.36
C LYS A 341 -6.99 -17.42 -13.25
N LYS A 342 -5.90 -17.81 -13.91
CA LYS A 342 -5.33 -19.16 -13.84
C LYS A 342 -4.77 -19.45 -12.44
N ILE A 343 -3.99 -18.54 -11.87
CA ILE A 343 -3.43 -18.62 -10.51
C ILE A 343 -4.55 -18.78 -9.48
N LEU A 344 -5.63 -17.99 -9.60
CA LEU A 344 -6.77 -18.06 -8.68
C LEU A 344 -7.48 -19.42 -8.70
N LYS A 345 -7.47 -20.12 -9.84
CA LYS A 345 -8.00 -21.48 -9.95
C LYS A 345 -7.09 -22.53 -9.27
N LYS A 346 -5.79 -22.25 -9.08
CA LYS A 346 -4.83 -23.18 -8.47
C LYS A 346 -5.06 -23.42 -6.97
N LYS A 347 -6.05 -22.78 -6.34
CA LYS A 347 -6.38 -22.90 -4.90
C LYS A 347 -5.14 -22.70 -4.02
N TYR A 348 -4.55 -21.50 -4.09
CA TYR A 348 -3.52 -21.05 -3.15
C TYR A 348 -4.01 -21.05 -1.70
#